data_AF-F9ZCV4-F1
#
_entry.id   AF-F9ZCV4-F1
#
_cell.length_a   1.000
_cell.length_b   1.000
_cell.length_c   1.000
_cell.angle_alpha   90.00
_cell.angle_beta   90.00
_cell.angle_gamma   90.00
#
_symmetry.space_group_name_H-M   'P 1'
#
loop_
_entity.id
_entity.type
_entity.pdbx_description
1 polymer ?
#
loop_
_entity_poly.entity_id
_entity_poly.type
_entity_poly.pdbx_seq_one_letter_code
_entity_poly.pdbx_strand_id
1 'polypeptide(L)'
;MKLIVWLIALFAAAVVVTLTAKHITGHASLVMPPYQLELPLDQFIIVVIVAFLVFYFLVRLTLGIFGFSKRHRHKKTDEMLLSGLKAYFEGDFVKAQKNAAVALKLANSATVKAISAVIAARSAHKLNQVNARDQYLNNALNQVPGEKSLCLATKAEFQLDDGNYQDALKTLQSLYSGGGLQPTAVLLLELEAQQRGRNWDAVLELTEVLEKRQSANKTYIKKLKHDAQIENIRSKAIDSQSLNQYWLHISPMEKMDSKLCAAAVRSYISLGNCATANRIIEQNVPITWDNDLIELYAECLDYHVNRQIECAEVWLKSQPNNAQLLLTLGKLCTHCELWGKAQNYLEASLSVEPSYKAHFALAQLNEKLGKHELAMSHYNKGLELCLKQLI
;
A
#
# COMPACT_ATOMS: atom_id res chain seq x y z
N MET A 1 38.82 -29.43 23.29
CA MET A 1 40.29 -29.61 23.20
C MET A 1 41.07 -28.84 24.27
N LYS A 2 40.83 -27.53 24.48
CA LYS A 2 41.54 -26.74 25.52
C LYS A 2 41.43 -27.28 26.96
N LEU A 3 40.32 -27.93 27.31
CA LEU A 3 40.08 -28.50 28.64
C LEU A 3 40.95 -29.73 28.96
N ILE A 4 41.20 -30.59 27.96
CA ILE A 4 42.03 -31.79 28.12
C ILE A 4 43.51 -31.42 28.27
N VAL A 5 43.98 -30.45 27.47
CA VAL A 5 45.35 -29.93 27.57
C VAL A 5 45.60 -29.26 28.93
N TRP A 6 44.61 -28.52 29.45
CA TRP A 6 44.71 -27.91 30.78
C TRP A 6 44.71 -28.94 31.91
N LEU A 7 43.95 -30.04 31.76
CA LEU A 7 43.90 -31.13 32.75
C LEU A 7 45.20 -31.93 32.78
N ILE A 8 45.82 -32.17 31.61
CA ILE A 8 47.15 -32.81 31.50
C ILE A 8 48.24 -31.90 32.09
N ALA A 9 48.21 -30.61 31.78
CA ALA A 9 49.16 -29.64 32.36
C ALA A 9 49.03 -29.54 33.89
N LEU A 10 47.82 -29.63 34.42
CA LEU A 10 47.56 -29.64 35.86
C LEU A 10 48.08 -30.91 36.54
N PHE A 11 47.88 -32.08 35.93
CA PHE A 11 48.46 -33.33 36.44
C PHE A 11 50.00 -33.33 36.38
N ALA A 12 50.59 -32.82 35.29
CA ALA A 12 52.03 -32.68 35.17
C ALA A 12 52.60 -31.71 36.23
N ALA A 13 51.94 -30.58 36.47
CA ALA A 13 52.32 -29.64 37.53
C ALA A 13 52.20 -30.26 38.93
N ALA A 14 51.14 -31.02 39.20
CA ALA A 14 50.96 -31.74 40.47
C ALA A 14 52.08 -32.76 40.70
N VAL A 15 52.46 -33.53 39.68
CA VAL A 15 53.56 -34.50 39.76
C VAL A 15 54.89 -33.79 40.05
N VAL A 16 55.18 -32.67 39.37
CA VAL A 16 56.40 -31.89 39.61
C VAL A 16 56.45 -31.32 41.03
N VAL A 17 55.33 -30.77 41.54
CA VAL A 17 55.24 -30.25 42.91
C VAL A 17 55.42 -31.35 43.96
N THR A 18 54.85 -32.54 43.75
CA THR A 18 55.04 -33.67 44.69
C THR A 18 56.47 -34.21 44.70
N LEU A 19 57.16 -34.16 43.56
CA LEU A 19 58.56 -34.58 43.45
C LEU A 19 59.51 -33.56 44.09
N THR A 20 59.25 -32.26 43.99
CA THR A 20 60.07 -31.21 44.62
C THR A 20 59.81 -31.04 46.11
N ALA A 21 58.59 -31.33 46.58
CA ALA A 21 58.24 -31.29 48.01
C ALA A 21 58.98 -32.35 48.86
N LYS A 22 59.47 -33.44 48.25
CA LYS A 22 60.25 -34.49 48.95
C LYS A 22 61.62 -34.04 49.48
N HIS A 23 62.06 -32.81 49.21
CA HIS A 23 63.39 -32.31 49.59
C HIS A 23 63.38 -31.03 50.45
N ILE A 24 62.21 -30.53 50.88
CA ILE A 24 62.12 -29.26 51.63
C ILE A 24 61.55 -29.51 53.03
N THR A 25 62.42 -29.58 54.04
CA THR A 25 62.04 -29.58 55.47
C THR A 25 61.92 -28.13 55.96
N GLY A 26 60.84 -27.46 55.60
CA GLY A 26 60.44 -26.16 56.15
C GLY A 26 59.18 -26.28 57.00
N HIS A 27 59.00 -25.40 57.99
CA HIS A 27 57.76 -25.28 58.76
C HIS A 27 57.17 -23.89 58.53
N ALA A 28 55.84 -23.81 58.36
CA ALA A 28 55.11 -22.56 58.28
C ALA A 28 54.33 -22.37 59.60
N SER A 29 54.68 -21.33 60.37
CA SER A 29 53.94 -20.97 61.58
C SER A 29 53.00 -19.80 61.30
N LEU A 30 51.72 -20.00 61.58
CA LEU A 30 50.71 -18.94 61.53
C LEU A 30 50.34 -18.59 62.97
N VAL A 31 50.74 -17.40 63.42
CA VAL A 31 50.53 -16.93 64.80
C VAL A 31 49.38 -15.92 64.81
N MET A 32 48.22 -16.30 65.39
CA MET A 32 47.11 -15.41 65.72
C MET A 32 46.69 -15.64 67.18
N PRO A 33 47.02 -14.75 68.14
CA PRO A 33 46.70 -14.98 69.55
C PRO A 33 45.18 -15.14 69.74
N PRO A 34 44.66 -16.19 70.42
CA PRO A 34 45.34 -17.20 71.27
C PRO A 34 45.67 -18.55 70.60
N TYR A 35 45.60 -18.67 69.26
CA TYR A 35 45.84 -19.92 68.53
C TYR A 35 47.15 -19.86 67.72
N GLN A 36 48.07 -20.81 67.99
CA GLN A 36 49.27 -21.03 67.19
C GLN A 36 49.09 -22.33 66.41
N LEU A 37 49.06 -22.22 65.07
CA LEU A 37 49.02 -23.39 64.19
C LEU A 37 50.41 -23.55 63.55
N GLU A 38 51.09 -24.62 63.91
CA GLU A 38 52.33 -25.05 63.26
C GLU A 38 51.98 -26.15 62.26
N LEU A 39 52.13 -25.86 60.97
CA LEU A 39 51.93 -26.85 59.91
C LEU A 39 53.27 -27.14 59.22
N PRO A 40 53.60 -28.41 58.97
CA PRO A 40 54.71 -28.74 58.09
C PRO A 40 54.41 -28.21 56.68
N LEU A 41 55.44 -27.69 55.99
CA LEU A 41 55.29 -26.91 54.75
C LEU A 41 54.61 -27.71 53.62
N ASP A 42 54.79 -29.02 53.61
CA ASP A 42 54.13 -29.95 52.69
C ASP A 42 52.60 -29.89 52.80
N GLN A 43 52.07 -29.90 54.03
CA GLN A 43 50.64 -29.81 54.31
C GLN A 43 50.10 -28.42 53.97
N PHE A 44 50.85 -27.36 54.26
CA PHE A 44 50.45 -25.99 53.93
C PHE A 44 50.31 -25.80 52.40
N ILE A 45 51.26 -26.30 51.61
CA ILE A 45 51.20 -26.22 50.14
C ILE A 45 49.99 -26.99 49.60
N ILE A 46 49.71 -28.19 50.12
CA ILE A 46 48.53 -28.97 49.73
C ILE A 46 47.24 -28.21 50.02
N VAL A 47 47.10 -27.62 51.21
CA VAL A 47 45.91 -26.84 51.60
C VAL A 47 45.72 -25.63 50.68
N VAL A 48 46.78 -24.90 50.34
CA VAL A 48 46.70 -23.75 49.43
C VAL A 48 46.29 -24.17 48.02
N ILE A 49 46.82 -25.29 47.50
CA ILE A 49 46.44 -25.82 46.18
C ILE A 49 44.97 -26.25 46.17
N VAL A 50 44.52 -26.96 47.21
CA VAL A 50 43.13 -27.38 47.35
C VAL A 50 42.20 -26.16 47.48
N ALA A 51 42.55 -25.18 48.30
CA ALA A 51 41.79 -23.94 48.45
C ALA A 51 41.69 -23.18 47.11
N PHE A 52 42.78 -23.09 46.35
CA PHE A 52 42.79 -22.47 45.03
C PHE A 52 41.91 -23.23 44.03
N LEU A 53 41.96 -24.57 44.02
CA LEU A 53 41.09 -25.40 43.18
C LEU A 53 39.61 -25.22 43.52
N VAL A 54 39.27 -25.21 44.81
CA VAL A 54 37.90 -24.99 45.29
C VAL A 54 37.42 -23.59 44.90
N PHE A 55 38.24 -22.56 45.10
CA PHE A 55 37.93 -21.18 44.69
C PHE A 55 37.74 -21.06 43.17
N TYR A 56 38.63 -21.64 42.37
CA TYR A 56 38.52 -21.67 40.91
C TYR A 56 37.23 -22.35 40.45
N PHE A 57 36.87 -23.49 41.07
CA PHE A 57 35.64 -24.21 40.76
C PHE A 57 34.40 -23.39 41.12
N LEU A 58 34.39 -22.73 42.28
CA LEU A 58 33.33 -21.82 42.71
C LEU A 58 33.15 -20.65 41.73
N VAL A 59 34.23 -19.99 41.32
CA VAL A 59 34.19 -18.89 40.34
C VAL A 59 33.70 -19.36 38.97
N ARG A 60 34.09 -20.57 38.54
CA ARG A 60 33.64 -21.12 37.26
C ARG A 60 32.19 -21.59 37.29
N LEU A 61 31.72 -22.11 38.43
CA LEU A 61 30.33 -22.48 38.64
C LEU A 61 29.43 -21.23 38.57
N THR A 62 29.81 -20.15 39.26
CA THR A 62 29.06 -18.89 39.22
C THR A 62 29.06 -18.28 37.81
N LEU A 63 30.20 -18.17 37.14
CA LEU A 63 30.27 -17.66 35.75
C LEU A 63 29.54 -18.56 34.74
N GLY A 64 29.60 -19.89 34.92
CA GLY A 64 28.91 -20.86 34.08
C GLY A 64 27.39 -20.75 34.17
N ILE A 65 26.84 -20.67 35.39
CA ILE A 65 25.39 -20.56 35.60
C ILE A 65 24.83 -19.28 34.95
N PHE A 66 25.55 -18.15 35.06
CA PHE A 66 25.11 -16.88 34.45
C PHE A 66 25.31 -16.83 32.92
N GLY A 67 26.35 -17.48 32.38
CA GLY A 67 26.63 -17.53 30.93
C GLY A 67 25.73 -18.49 30.13
N PHE A 68 25.40 -19.66 30.68
CA PHE A 68 24.51 -20.64 30.06
C PHE A 68 23.06 -20.12 29.93
N SER A 69 22.59 -19.37 30.94
CA SER A 69 21.24 -18.80 30.96
C SER A 69 21.00 -17.80 29.83
N LYS A 70 21.97 -16.92 29.52
CA LYS A 70 21.85 -15.97 28.40
C LYS A 70 21.78 -16.69 27.06
N ARG A 71 22.62 -17.70 26.82
CA ARG A 71 22.67 -18.42 25.54
C ARG A 71 21.42 -19.28 25.28
N HIS A 72 20.86 -19.90 26.33
CA HIS A 72 19.58 -20.60 26.22
C HIS A 72 18.40 -19.65 26.00
N ARG A 73 18.38 -18.49 26.66
CA ARG A 73 17.34 -17.47 26.42
C ARG A 73 17.33 -17.00 24.96
N HIS A 74 18.50 -16.68 24.39
CA HIS A 74 18.58 -16.28 22.97
C HIS A 74 18.05 -17.36 22.04
N LYS A 75 18.50 -18.61 22.20
CA LYS A 75 18.03 -19.74 21.37
C LYS A 75 16.50 -19.92 21.47
N LYS A 76 15.95 -19.81 22.68
CA LYS A 76 14.50 -19.92 22.91
C LYS A 76 13.73 -18.75 22.30
N THR A 77 14.24 -17.53 22.39
CA THR A 77 13.62 -16.36 21.74
C THR A 77 13.53 -16.56 20.23
N ASP A 78 14.63 -16.97 19.60
CA ASP A 78 14.66 -17.18 18.15
C ASP A 78 13.74 -18.32 17.71
N GLU A 79 13.72 -19.43 18.47
CA GLU A 79 12.81 -20.55 18.24
C GLU A 79 11.33 -20.13 18.32
N MET A 80 10.96 -19.38 19.37
CA MET A 80 9.59 -18.90 19.54
C MET A 80 9.21 -17.87 18.47
N LEU A 81 10.13 -16.98 18.08
CA LEU A 81 9.91 -16.02 17.01
C LEU A 81 9.68 -16.71 15.67
N LEU A 82 10.57 -17.64 15.29
CA LEU A 82 10.46 -18.38 14.03
C LEU A 82 9.21 -19.26 14.01
N SER A 83 8.88 -19.91 15.13
CA SER A 83 7.65 -20.68 15.26
C SER A 83 6.41 -19.79 15.15
N GLY A 84 6.43 -18.59 15.75
CA GLY A 84 5.36 -17.61 15.64
C GLY A 84 5.20 -17.07 14.21
N LEU A 85 6.32 -16.78 13.54
CA LEU A 85 6.32 -16.32 12.15
C LEU A 85 5.81 -17.41 11.20
N LYS A 86 6.25 -18.66 11.38
CA LYS A 86 5.73 -19.81 10.64
C LYS A 86 4.22 -19.94 10.82
N ALA A 87 3.73 -19.94 12.05
CA ALA A 87 2.30 -20.04 12.35
C ALA A 87 1.49 -18.87 11.75
N TYR A 88 2.06 -17.65 11.73
CA TYR A 88 1.44 -16.49 11.12
C TYR A 88 1.20 -16.69 9.61
N PHE A 89 2.21 -17.20 8.90
CA PHE A 89 2.09 -17.47 7.46
C PHE A 89 1.24 -18.71 7.14
N GLU A 90 1.14 -19.67 8.07
CA GLU A 90 0.22 -20.80 7.98
C GLU A 90 -1.24 -20.43 8.30
N GLY A 91 -1.49 -19.20 8.78
CA GLY A 91 -2.82 -18.71 9.16
C GLY A 91 -3.29 -19.13 10.56
N ASP A 92 -2.44 -19.83 11.34
CA ASP A 92 -2.71 -20.15 12.75
C ASP A 92 -2.38 -18.96 13.64
N PHE A 93 -3.25 -17.94 13.60
CA PHE A 93 -3.06 -16.69 14.32
C PHE A 93 -3.02 -16.86 15.85
N VAL A 94 -3.67 -17.90 16.40
CA VAL A 94 -3.65 -18.17 17.84
C VAL A 94 -2.26 -18.62 18.28
N LYS A 95 -1.66 -19.58 17.57
CA LYS A 95 -0.27 -20.00 17.85
C LYS A 95 0.72 -18.88 17.55
N ALA A 96 0.52 -18.13 16.47
CA ALA A 96 1.36 -17.00 16.10
C ALA A 96 1.42 -15.94 17.20
N GLN A 97 0.25 -15.51 17.69
CA GLN A 97 0.14 -14.53 18.78
C GLN A 97 0.83 -15.03 20.05
N LYS A 98 0.55 -16.28 20.45
CA LYS A 98 1.13 -16.88 21.67
C LYS A 98 2.65 -16.93 21.60
N ASN A 99 3.20 -17.47 20.52
CA ASN A 99 4.64 -17.65 20.35
C ASN A 99 5.36 -16.30 20.21
N ALA A 100 4.79 -15.37 19.45
CA ALA A 100 5.33 -14.01 19.33
C ALA A 100 5.29 -13.24 20.66
N ALA A 101 4.24 -13.40 21.47
CA ALA A 101 4.17 -12.81 22.81
C ALA A 101 5.22 -13.38 23.78
N VAL A 102 5.53 -14.68 23.68
CA VAL A 102 6.62 -15.30 24.44
C VAL A 102 7.98 -14.77 23.97
N ALA A 103 8.21 -14.69 22.65
CA ALA A 103 9.42 -14.12 22.09
C ALA A 103 9.62 -12.67 22.52
N LEU A 104 8.56 -11.84 22.50
CA LEU A 104 8.58 -10.45 22.96
C LEU A 104 9.06 -10.31 24.41
N LYS A 105 8.59 -11.18 25.32
CA LYS A 105 8.99 -11.17 26.73
C LYS A 105 10.43 -11.61 26.95
N LEU A 106 10.94 -12.54 26.14
CA LEU A 106 12.29 -13.11 26.27
C LEU A 106 13.35 -12.31 25.50
N ALA A 107 12.94 -11.47 24.55
CA ALA A 107 13.84 -10.74 23.68
C ALA A 107 14.64 -9.68 24.45
N ASN A 108 15.95 -9.65 24.21
CA ASN A 108 16.85 -8.61 24.71
C ASN A 108 17.18 -7.56 23.64
N SER A 109 17.07 -7.92 22.35
CA SER A 109 17.32 -7.01 21.22
C SER A 109 16.11 -6.15 20.92
N ALA A 110 16.34 -4.85 20.68
CA ALA A 110 15.36 -3.87 20.25
C ALA A 110 14.56 -4.33 19.02
N THR A 111 15.26 -4.75 17.97
CA THR A 111 14.66 -5.17 16.69
C THR A 111 13.81 -6.43 16.85
N VAL A 112 14.28 -7.41 17.63
CA VAL A 112 13.51 -8.66 17.90
C VAL A 112 12.24 -8.36 18.69
N LYS A 113 12.30 -7.45 19.66
CA LYS A 113 11.10 -6.99 20.39
C LYS A 113 10.11 -6.33 19.43
N ALA A 114 10.56 -5.41 18.57
CA ALA A 114 9.69 -4.73 17.62
C ALA A 114 9.00 -5.73 16.66
N ILE A 115 9.76 -6.64 16.06
CA ILE A 115 9.22 -7.68 15.16
C ILE A 115 8.23 -8.59 15.89
N SER A 116 8.59 -9.07 17.09
CA SER A 116 7.72 -9.96 17.88
C SER A 116 6.41 -9.26 18.26
N ALA A 117 6.47 -7.98 18.65
CA ALA A 117 5.29 -7.20 18.97
C ALA A 117 4.39 -6.99 17.75
N VAL A 118 4.96 -6.71 16.58
CA VAL A 118 4.19 -6.52 15.33
C VAL A 118 3.52 -7.82 14.88
N ILE A 119 4.22 -8.96 14.96
CA ILE A 119 3.61 -10.27 14.65
C ILE A 119 2.47 -10.57 15.62
N ALA A 120 2.67 -10.34 16.92
CA ALA A 120 1.63 -10.52 17.93
C ALA A 120 0.43 -9.59 17.69
N ALA A 121 0.68 -8.33 17.35
CA ALA A 121 -0.36 -7.35 17.06
C ALA A 121 -1.15 -7.69 15.79
N ARG A 122 -0.48 -8.07 14.69
CA ARG A 122 -1.14 -8.50 13.45
C ARG A 122 -1.96 -9.77 13.65
N SER A 123 -1.44 -10.73 14.41
CA SER A 123 -2.18 -11.94 14.78
C SER A 123 -3.42 -11.60 15.60
N ALA A 124 -3.29 -10.73 16.60
CA ALA A 124 -4.41 -10.24 17.41
C ALA A 124 -5.45 -9.49 16.56
N HIS A 125 -5.01 -8.70 15.58
CA HIS A 125 -5.89 -8.01 14.64
C HIS A 125 -6.70 -9.01 13.78
N LYS A 126 -6.05 -10.04 13.23
CA LYS A 126 -6.75 -11.11 12.47
C LYS A 126 -7.72 -11.93 13.33
N LEU A 127 -7.50 -11.98 14.65
CA LEU A 127 -8.41 -12.58 15.62
C LEU A 127 -9.48 -11.60 16.15
N ASN A 128 -9.58 -10.38 15.60
CA ASN A 128 -10.47 -9.31 16.07
C ASN A 128 -10.27 -8.92 17.56
N GLN A 129 -9.07 -9.09 18.10
CA GLN A 129 -8.71 -8.74 19.48
C GLN A 129 -8.09 -7.33 19.56
N VAL A 130 -8.92 -6.30 19.37
CA VAL A 130 -8.50 -4.88 19.30
C VAL A 130 -7.68 -4.44 20.52
N ASN A 131 -8.14 -4.76 21.73
CA ASN A 131 -7.43 -4.38 22.96
C ASN A 131 -6.02 -4.99 23.04
N ALA A 132 -5.87 -6.27 22.69
CA ALA A 132 -4.58 -6.95 22.71
C ALA A 132 -3.64 -6.40 21.62
N ARG A 133 -4.18 -6.17 20.42
CA ARG A 133 -3.48 -5.55 19.28
C ARG A 133 -2.83 -4.24 19.70
N ASP A 134 -3.61 -3.34 20.29
CA ASP A 134 -3.14 -1.99 20.63
C ASP A 134 -2.16 -2.03 21.82
N GLN A 135 -2.37 -2.93 22.78
CA GLN A 135 -1.42 -3.14 23.87
C GLN A 135 -0.04 -3.59 23.38
N TYR A 136 0.04 -4.53 22.42
CA TYR A 136 1.34 -4.97 21.88
C TYR A 136 2.10 -3.82 21.22
N LEU A 137 1.42 -3.02 20.39
CA LEU A 137 2.03 -1.87 19.71
C LEU A 137 2.45 -0.78 20.68
N ASN A 138 1.58 -0.37 21.62
CA ASN A 138 1.89 0.67 22.59
C ASN A 138 3.05 0.27 23.49
N ASN A 139 3.10 -0.99 23.94
CA ASN A 139 4.22 -1.52 24.71
C ASN A 139 5.54 -1.48 23.92
N ALA A 140 5.51 -1.83 22.64
CA ALA A 140 6.70 -1.79 21.79
C ALA A 140 7.19 -0.35 21.54
N LEU A 141 6.28 0.58 21.25
CA LEU A 141 6.58 2.00 21.05
C LEU A 141 7.23 2.65 22.29
N ASN A 142 6.81 2.24 23.49
CA ASN A 142 7.36 2.72 24.77
C ASN A 142 8.71 2.08 25.10
N GLN A 143 8.87 0.78 24.87
CA GLN A 143 10.09 0.05 25.26
C GLN A 143 11.24 0.22 24.27
N VAL A 144 10.95 0.46 22.99
CA VAL A 144 11.96 0.48 21.93
C VAL A 144 11.79 1.71 21.03
N PRO A 145 12.12 2.91 21.53
CA PRO A 145 11.87 4.14 20.80
C PRO A 145 12.72 4.28 19.52
N GLY A 146 13.84 3.55 19.39
CA GLY A 146 14.68 3.55 18.20
C GLY A 146 14.12 2.73 17.01
N GLU A 147 13.15 1.84 17.26
CA GLU A 147 12.56 0.94 16.23
C GLU A 147 11.06 1.23 16.02
N LYS A 148 10.67 2.50 16.21
CA LYS A 148 9.26 2.92 16.11
C LYS A 148 8.69 2.76 14.69
N SER A 149 9.54 2.76 13.66
CA SER A 149 9.11 2.77 12.26
C SER A 149 8.17 1.61 11.92
N LEU A 150 8.57 0.39 12.27
CA LEU A 150 7.78 -0.81 12.03
C LEU A 150 6.44 -0.78 12.78
N CYS A 151 6.45 -0.30 14.04
CA CYS A 151 5.26 -0.24 14.87
C CYS A 151 4.27 0.83 14.36
N LEU A 152 4.76 2.00 13.95
CA LEU A 152 3.93 3.08 13.41
C LEU A 152 3.33 2.70 12.05
N ALA A 153 4.11 2.08 11.16
CA ALA A 153 3.58 1.57 9.90
C ALA A 153 2.45 0.54 10.13
N THR A 154 2.65 -0.39 11.08
CA THR A 154 1.61 -1.37 11.45
C THR A 154 0.39 -0.71 12.10
N LYS A 155 0.59 0.34 12.90
CA LYS A 155 -0.51 1.11 13.48
C LYS A 155 -1.34 1.81 12.40
N ALA A 156 -0.69 2.43 11.42
CA ALA A 156 -1.36 3.05 10.28
C ALA A 156 -2.13 2.03 9.44
N GLU A 157 -1.59 0.82 9.26
CA GLU A 157 -2.26 -0.30 8.58
C GLU A 157 -3.59 -0.63 9.28
N PHE A 158 -3.56 -0.82 10.60
CA PHE A 158 -4.77 -1.09 11.37
C PHE A 158 -5.78 0.06 11.35
N GLN A 159 -5.30 1.31 11.39
CA GLN A 159 -6.19 2.47 11.27
C GLN A 159 -6.89 2.51 9.91
N LEU A 160 -6.21 2.11 8.83
CA LEU A 160 -6.85 1.98 7.52
C LEU A 160 -7.84 0.83 7.49
N ASP A 161 -7.48 -0.34 8.01
CA ASP A 161 -8.39 -1.49 8.09
C ASP A 161 -9.67 -1.14 8.88
N ASP A 162 -9.52 -0.36 9.95
CA ASP A 162 -10.62 0.15 10.78
C ASP A 162 -11.41 1.31 10.11
N GLY A 163 -11.02 1.77 8.91
CA GLY A 163 -11.66 2.85 8.15
C GLY A 163 -11.22 4.28 8.53
N ASN A 164 -10.32 4.43 9.50
CA ASN A 164 -9.83 5.70 10.03
C ASN A 164 -8.65 6.26 9.23
N TYR A 165 -8.88 6.58 7.94
CA TYR A 165 -7.84 7.04 7.02
C TYR A 165 -7.14 8.34 7.47
N GLN A 166 -7.86 9.27 8.11
CA GLN A 166 -7.26 10.52 8.62
C GLN A 166 -6.22 10.26 9.72
N ASP A 167 -6.51 9.32 10.62
CA ASP A 167 -5.59 8.97 11.71
C ASP A 167 -4.41 8.15 11.20
N ALA A 168 -4.61 7.32 10.17
CA ALA A 168 -3.53 6.66 9.45
C ALA A 168 -2.57 7.68 8.84
N LEU A 169 -3.08 8.70 8.15
CA LEU A 169 -2.26 9.78 7.56
C LEU A 169 -1.46 10.54 8.62
N LYS A 170 -2.06 10.89 9.77
CA LYS A 170 -1.33 11.52 10.89
C LYS A 170 -0.21 10.62 11.42
N THR A 171 -0.49 9.33 11.56
CA THR A 171 0.51 8.35 12.02
C THR A 171 1.66 8.22 11.02
N LEU A 172 1.37 8.18 9.72
CA LEU A 172 2.37 8.14 8.64
C LEU A 172 3.19 9.43 8.58
N GLN A 173 2.56 10.59 8.75
CA GLN A 173 3.28 11.86 8.82
C GLN A 173 4.25 11.90 10.00
N SER A 174 3.82 11.42 11.17
CA SER A 174 4.69 11.35 12.37
C SER A 174 5.89 10.42 12.18
N LEU A 175 5.74 9.40 11.32
CA LEU A 175 6.82 8.49 10.95
C LEU A 175 7.90 9.22 10.13
N TYR A 176 7.51 10.13 9.24
CA TYR A 176 8.44 10.90 8.42
C TYR A 176 9.18 12.00 9.18
N SER A 177 8.53 12.62 10.17
CA SER A 177 9.15 13.65 11.02
C SER A 177 10.39 13.14 11.79
N GLY A 178 10.53 11.83 11.96
CA GLY A 178 11.71 11.19 12.58
C GLY A 178 12.95 11.08 11.68
N GLY A 179 12.91 11.59 10.44
CA GLY A 179 14.07 11.65 9.54
C GLY A 179 14.48 10.32 8.88
N GLY A 180 13.61 9.30 8.94
CA GLY A 180 13.86 7.99 8.32
C GLY A 180 13.57 7.97 6.81
N LEU A 181 14.34 7.16 6.07
CA LEU A 181 14.02 6.79 4.68
C LEU A 181 12.59 6.26 4.60
N GLN A 182 11.78 6.76 3.66
CA GLN A 182 10.43 6.29 3.43
C GLN A 182 10.48 4.93 2.70
N PRO A 183 10.16 3.78 3.32
CA PRO A 183 10.15 2.50 2.64
C PRO A 183 8.97 2.45 1.66
N THR A 184 9.11 1.70 0.55
CA THR A 184 8.05 1.62 -0.48
C THR A 184 6.72 1.13 0.10
N ALA A 185 6.74 0.21 1.06
CA ALA A 185 5.53 -0.29 1.72
C ALA A 185 4.76 0.80 2.47
N VAL A 186 5.47 1.74 3.10
CA VAL A 186 4.83 2.85 3.84
C VAL A 186 4.22 3.85 2.86
N LEU A 187 4.86 4.12 1.72
CA LEU A 187 4.29 4.96 0.67
C LEU A 187 3.05 4.34 0.03
N LEU A 188 3.04 3.02 -0.18
CA LEU A 188 1.84 2.33 -0.66
C LEU A 188 0.69 2.41 0.35
N LEU A 189 1.01 2.38 1.64
CA LEU A 189 0.03 2.54 2.70
C LEU A 189 -0.52 3.98 2.76
N GLU A 190 0.35 4.98 2.59
CA GLU A 190 -0.06 6.38 2.46
C GLU A 190 -0.93 6.62 1.23
N LEU A 191 -0.54 6.03 0.09
CA LEU A 191 -1.30 6.09 -1.15
C LEU A 191 -2.73 5.56 -0.95
N GLU A 192 -2.87 4.39 -0.32
CA GLU A 192 -4.19 3.83 -0.01
C GLU A 192 -4.99 4.75 0.93
N ALA A 193 -4.34 5.33 1.95
CA ALA A 193 -4.97 6.28 2.85
C ALA A 193 -5.49 7.53 2.13
N GLN A 194 -4.70 8.09 1.21
CA GLN A 194 -5.08 9.26 0.41
C GLN A 194 -6.21 8.92 -0.56
N GLN A 195 -6.21 7.73 -1.17
CA GLN A 195 -7.31 7.26 -2.02
C GLN A 195 -8.63 7.15 -1.24
N ARG A 196 -8.62 6.54 -0.05
CA ARG A 196 -9.81 6.44 0.81
C ARG A 196 -10.30 7.82 1.27
N GLY A 197 -9.36 8.75 1.49
CA GLY A 197 -9.66 10.16 1.78
C GLY A 197 -10.09 11.01 0.58
N ARG A 198 -10.06 10.46 -0.66
CA ARG A 198 -10.32 11.19 -1.92
C ARG A 198 -9.40 12.40 -2.14
N ASN A 199 -8.19 12.35 -1.58
CA ASN A 199 -7.16 13.37 -1.76
C ASN A 199 -6.34 13.07 -3.01
N TRP A 200 -6.95 13.21 -4.18
CA TRP A 200 -6.35 12.80 -5.45
C TRP A 200 -5.09 13.59 -5.82
N ASP A 201 -4.98 14.85 -5.41
CA ASP A 201 -3.75 15.65 -5.56
C ASP A 201 -2.54 14.96 -4.90
N ALA A 202 -2.69 14.51 -3.65
CA ALA A 202 -1.65 13.76 -2.93
C ALA A 202 -1.40 12.37 -3.54
N VAL A 203 -2.44 11.71 -4.07
CA VAL A 203 -2.27 10.44 -4.81
C VAL A 203 -1.38 10.64 -6.02
N LEU A 204 -1.57 11.71 -6.80
CA LEU A 204 -0.74 12.00 -7.97
C LEU A 204 0.73 12.24 -7.58
N GLU A 205 0.99 13.06 -6.56
CA GLU A 205 2.35 13.28 -6.05
C GLU A 205 3.03 11.97 -5.63
N LEU A 206 2.31 11.10 -4.90
CA LEU A 206 2.83 9.80 -4.48
C LEU A 206 3.08 8.86 -5.66
N THR A 207 2.25 8.89 -6.71
CA THR A 207 2.48 8.07 -7.91
C THR A 207 3.78 8.45 -8.62
N GLU A 208 4.14 9.74 -8.68
CA GLU A 208 5.40 10.19 -9.28
C GLU A 208 6.63 9.71 -8.50
N VAL A 209 6.53 9.68 -7.17
CA VAL A 209 7.58 9.14 -6.30
C VAL A 209 7.69 7.62 -6.48
N LEU A 210 6.56 6.91 -6.53
CA LEU A 210 6.51 5.46 -6.66
C LEU A 210 6.96 4.97 -8.04
N GLU A 211 6.68 5.71 -9.11
CA GLU A 211 7.10 5.34 -10.48
C GLU A 211 8.63 5.25 -10.61
N LYS A 212 9.37 6.07 -9.86
CA LYS A 212 10.84 6.07 -9.81
C LYS A 212 11.43 4.90 -9.01
N ARG A 213 10.61 4.20 -8.20
CA ARG A 213 11.09 3.11 -7.34
C ARG A 213 11.03 1.76 -8.05
N GLN A 214 12.13 1.01 -7.99
CA GLN A 214 12.23 -0.30 -8.64
C GLN A 214 11.24 -1.34 -8.10
N SER A 215 10.89 -1.28 -6.81
CA SER A 215 10.00 -2.24 -6.15
C SER A 215 8.51 -2.00 -6.42
N ALA A 216 8.13 -0.91 -7.09
CA ALA A 216 6.74 -0.60 -7.37
C ALA A 216 6.26 -1.26 -8.68
N ASN A 217 5.02 -1.74 -8.69
CA ASN A 217 4.37 -2.23 -9.90
C ASN A 217 4.01 -1.04 -10.81
N LYS A 218 4.85 -0.78 -11.82
CA LYS A 218 4.69 0.36 -12.74
C LYS A 218 3.35 0.37 -13.47
N THR A 219 2.82 -0.79 -13.85
CA THR A 219 1.52 -0.89 -14.53
C THR A 219 0.39 -0.45 -13.61
N TYR A 220 0.42 -0.89 -12.36
CA TYR A 220 -0.55 -0.50 -11.34
C TYR A 220 -0.47 1.01 -11.05
N ILE A 221 0.74 1.55 -10.86
CA ILE A 221 0.95 2.98 -10.59
C ILE A 221 0.47 3.86 -11.76
N LYS A 222 0.74 3.46 -13.01
CA LYS A 222 0.24 4.19 -14.19
C LYS A 222 -1.28 4.21 -14.28
N LYS A 223 -1.91 3.04 -14.06
CA LYS A 223 -3.38 2.96 -14.02
C LYS A 223 -3.95 3.84 -12.92
N LEU A 224 -3.35 3.80 -11.73
CA LEU A 224 -3.80 4.61 -10.61
C LEU A 224 -3.64 6.11 -10.88
N LYS A 225 -2.51 6.54 -11.47
CA LYS A 225 -2.31 7.93 -11.87
C LYS A 225 -3.41 8.38 -12.83
N HIS A 226 -3.76 7.55 -13.80
CA HIS A 226 -4.84 7.83 -14.76
C HIS A 226 -6.21 7.94 -14.07
N ASP A 227 -6.56 6.97 -13.21
CA ASP A 227 -7.82 6.99 -12.45
C ASP A 227 -7.90 8.23 -11.52
N ALA A 228 -6.78 8.59 -10.87
CA ALA A 228 -6.69 9.75 -10.00
C ALA A 228 -6.85 11.07 -10.76
N GLN A 229 -6.33 11.20 -11.99
CA GLN A 229 -6.55 12.38 -12.84
C GLN A 229 -8.02 12.55 -13.20
N ILE A 230 -8.71 11.45 -13.56
CA ILE A 230 -10.14 11.47 -13.85
C ILE A 230 -10.94 11.92 -12.62
N GLU A 231 -10.63 11.38 -11.45
CA GLU A 231 -11.32 11.76 -10.21
C GLU A 231 -11.01 13.20 -9.80
N ASN A 232 -9.78 13.68 -10.03
CA ASN A 232 -9.45 15.07 -9.78
C ASN A 232 -10.27 16.01 -10.67
N ILE A 233 -10.39 15.73 -11.96
CA ILE A 233 -11.26 16.49 -12.89
C ILE A 233 -12.69 16.58 -12.32
N ARG A 234 -13.26 15.44 -11.89
CA ARG A 234 -14.60 15.40 -11.30
C ARG A 234 -14.70 16.22 -10.01
N SER A 235 -13.68 16.15 -9.15
CA SER A 235 -13.66 16.88 -7.87
C SER A 235 -13.53 18.38 -8.05
N LYS A 236 -12.82 18.85 -9.09
CA LYS A 236 -12.64 20.27 -9.41
C LYS A 236 -13.76 20.82 -10.30
N ALA A 237 -14.71 19.99 -10.72
CA ALA A 237 -15.90 20.38 -11.50
C ALA A 237 -16.95 21.13 -10.66
N ILE A 238 -16.53 21.88 -9.66
CA ILE A 238 -17.37 22.72 -8.79
C ILE A 238 -17.55 24.10 -9.44
N ASP A 239 -16.48 24.62 -10.04
CA ASP A 239 -16.46 25.90 -10.72
C ASP A 239 -15.59 25.85 -11.99
N SER A 240 -16.00 26.61 -13.00
CA SER A 240 -15.31 26.67 -14.29
C SER A 240 -13.87 27.15 -14.17
N GLN A 241 -13.54 27.98 -13.18
CA GLN A 241 -12.18 28.50 -13.01
C GLN A 241 -11.23 27.42 -12.49
N SER A 242 -11.58 26.70 -11.42
CA SER A 242 -10.75 25.61 -10.89
C SER A 242 -10.56 24.49 -11.90
N LEU A 243 -11.63 24.09 -12.61
CA LEU A 243 -11.53 23.07 -13.65
C LEU A 243 -10.60 23.52 -14.78
N ASN A 244 -10.70 24.77 -15.23
CA ASN A 244 -9.81 25.31 -16.26
C ASN A 244 -8.36 25.36 -15.80
N GLN A 245 -8.09 25.79 -14.57
CA GLN A 245 -6.73 25.80 -14.01
C GLN A 245 -6.15 24.39 -13.99
N TYR A 246 -6.90 23.42 -13.47
CA TYR A 246 -6.46 22.03 -13.43
C TYR A 246 -6.23 21.46 -14.84
N TRP A 247 -7.18 21.67 -15.76
CA TRP A 247 -7.06 21.21 -17.14
C TRP A 247 -5.83 21.80 -17.84
N LEU A 248 -5.49 23.07 -17.60
CA LEU A 248 -4.28 23.68 -18.17
C LEU A 248 -2.99 23.04 -17.65
N HIS A 249 -2.96 22.58 -16.40
CA HIS A 249 -1.80 21.90 -15.80
C HIS A 249 -1.54 20.50 -16.36
N ILE A 250 -2.57 19.78 -16.84
CA ILE A 250 -2.41 18.44 -17.41
C ILE A 250 -1.55 18.52 -18.69
N SER A 251 -0.62 17.57 -18.82
CA SER A 251 0.31 17.54 -19.96
C SER A 251 -0.41 17.29 -21.29
N PRO A 252 0.09 17.80 -22.43
CA PRO A 252 -0.51 17.56 -23.74
C PRO A 252 -0.64 16.07 -24.10
N MET A 253 0.32 15.24 -23.68
CA MET A 253 0.29 13.79 -23.92
C MET A 253 -0.83 13.10 -23.14
N GLU A 254 -1.06 13.49 -21.88
CA GLU A 254 -2.17 12.94 -21.09
C GLU A 254 -3.52 13.42 -21.61
N LYS A 255 -3.59 14.64 -22.16
CA LYS A 255 -4.79 15.17 -22.83
C LYS A 255 -5.16 14.45 -24.12
N MET A 256 -4.32 13.59 -24.67
CA MET A 256 -4.68 12.73 -25.82
C MET A 256 -5.39 11.45 -25.38
N ASP A 257 -5.42 11.15 -24.07
CA ASP A 257 -6.15 10.00 -23.56
C ASP A 257 -7.66 10.26 -23.61
N SER A 258 -8.36 9.43 -24.40
CA SER A 258 -9.78 9.62 -24.64
C SER A 258 -10.66 9.53 -23.38
N LYS A 259 -10.32 8.66 -22.42
CA LYS A 259 -11.09 8.53 -21.18
C LYS A 259 -10.96 9.77 -20.31
N LEU A 260 -9.75 10.33 -20.24
CA LEU A 260 -9.48 11.59 -19.55
C LEU A 260 -10.24 12.75 -20.23
N CYS A 261 -10.20 12.83 -21.55
CA CYS A 261 -10.98 13.80 -22.33
C CYS A 261 -12.48 13.68 -22.04
N ALA A 262 -13.04 12.47 -22.07
CA ALA A 262 -14.45 12.25 -21.84
C ALA A 262 -14.88 12.69 -20.43
N ALA A 263 -14.03 12.45 -19.42
CA ALA A 263 -14.27 12.96 -18.07
C ALA A 263 -14.23 14.49 -18.01
N ALA A 264 -13.27 15.13 -18.68
CA ALA A 264 -13.17 16.58 -18.75
C ALA A 264 -14.38 17.20 -19.46
N VAL A 265 -14.74 16.68 -20.63
CA VAL A 265 -15.88 17.11 -21.44
C VAL A 265 -17.18 17.01 -20.63
N ARG A 266 -17.45 15.86 -20.00
CA ARG A 266 -18.63 15.71 -19.12
C ARG A 266 -18.66 16.75 -18.00
N SER A 267 -17.51 17.06 -17.41
CA SER A 267 -17.38 18.06 -16.35
C SER A 267 -17.60 19.50 -16.84
N TYR A 268 -17.13 19.82 -18.05
CA TYR A 268 -17.40 21.11 -18.68
C TYR A 268 -18.87 21.26 -19.09
N ILE A 269 -19.49 20.19 -19.56
CA ILE A 269 -20.92 20.13 -19.87
C ILE A 269 -21.75 20.40 -18.61
N SER A 270 -21.45 19.73 -17.48
CA SER A 270 -22.19 19.93 -16.24
C SER A 270 -22.08 21.35 -15.68
N LEU A 271 -21.01 22.07 -16.03
CA LEU A 271 -20.81 23.48 -15.68
C LEU A 271 -21.38 24.47 -16.71
N GLY A 272 -22.03 23.98 -17.78
CA GLY A 272 -22.60 24.80 -18.85
C GLY A 272 -21.57 25.46 -19.77
N ASN A 273 -20.31 24.99 -19.77
CA ASN A 273 -19.25 25.52 -20.63
C ASN A 273 -19.11 24.67 -21.90
N CYS A 274 -20.13 24.68 -22.75
CA CYS A 274 -20.13 23.86 -23.96
C CYS A 274 -19.07 24.30 -24.98
N ALA A 275 -18.73 25.60 -25.02
CA ALA A 275 -17.69 26.11 -25.91
C ALA A 275 -16.33 25.42 -25.68
N THR A 276 -15.95 25.24 -24.41
CA THR A 276 -14.69 24.57 -24.05
C THR A 276 -14.78 23.06 -24.29
N ALA A 277 -15.91 22.45 -23.92
CA ALA A 277 -16.17 21.02 -24.17
C ALA A 277 -16.06 20.67 -25.66
N ASN A 278 -16.73 21.43 -26.53
CA ASN A 278 -16.67 21.27 -27.98
C ASN A 278 -15.26 21.42 -28.52
N ARG A 279 -14.50 22.41 -28.06
CA ARG A 279 -13.10 22.60 -28.47
C ARG A 279 -12.24 21.39 -28.11
N ILE A 280 -12.43 20.81 -26.93
CA ILE A 280 -11.69 19.61 -26.50
C ILE A 280 -12.04 18.41 -27.38
N ILE A 281 -13.33 18.21 -27.68
CA ILE A 281 -13.78 17.13 -28.57
C ILE A 281 -13.20 17.32 -29.97
N GLU A 282 -13.30 18.53 -30.53
CA GLU A 282 -12.82 18.85 -31.89
C GLU A 282 -11.32 18.62 -32.07
N GLN A 283 -10.54 18.80 -31.00
CA GLN A 283 -9.10 18.55 -31.01
C GLN A 283 -8.74 17.06 -30.87
N ASN A 284 -9.56 16.26 -30.19
CA ASN A 284 -9.22 14.88 -29.83
C ASN A 284 -9.85 13.82 -30.74
N VAL A 285 -11.08 14.02 -31.22
CA VAL A 285 -11.78 13.04 -32.08
C VAL A 285 -10.96 12.65 -33.34
N PRO A 286 -10.29 13.59 -34.05
CA PRO A 286 -9.46 13.22 -35.19
C PRO A 286 -8.24 12.35 -34.85
N ILE A 287 -7.81 12.35 -33.58
CA ILE A 287 -6.66 11.60 -33.08
C ILE A 287 -7.11 10.23 -32.58
N THR A 288 -8.10 10.21 -31.68
CA THR A 288 -8.67 9.00 -31.08
C THR A 288 -10.16 8.96 -31.44
N TRP A 289 -10.51 8.13 -32.42
CA TRP A 289 -11.90 7.89 -32.85
C TRP A 289 -12.70 7.15 -31.77
N ASP A 290 -12.97 7.83 -30.65
CA ASP A 290 -13.72 7.29 -29.53
C ASP A 290 -15.20 7.69 -29.62
N ASN A 291 -16.06 6.69 -29.62
CA ASN A 291 -17.50 6.86 -29.71
C ASN A 291 -18.08 7.59 -28.49
N ASP A 292 -17.47 7.49 -27.30
CA ASP A 292 -17.92 8.22 -26.11
C ASP A 292 -17.77 9.73 -26.31
N LEU A 293 -16.65 10.19 -26.89
CA LEU A 293 -16.42 11.61 -27.17
C LEU A 293 -17.37 12.12 -28.26
N ILE A 294 -17.61 11.30 -29.28
CA ILE A 294 -18.53 11.62 -30.38
C ILE A 294 -19.97 11.73 -29.86
N GLU A 295 -20.37 10.88 -28.90
CA GLU A 295 -21.68 10.96 -28.26
C GLU A 295 -21.86 12.28 -27.50
N LEU A 296 -20.87 12.65 -26.68
CA LEU A 296 -20.89 13.88 -25.88
C LEU A 296 -20.99 15.15 -26.73
N TYR A 297 -20.55 15.10 -27.99
CA TYR A 297 -20.60 16.26 -28.89
C TYR A 297 -22.03 16.75 -29.16
N ALA A 298 -23.03 15.86 -29.15
CA ALA A 298 -24.44 16.22 -29.31
C ALA A 298 -25.14 16.63 -28.00
N GLU A 299 -24.48 16.53 -26.84
CA GLU A 299 -25.03 16.97 -25.56
C GLU A 299 -24.80 18.48 -25.32
N CYS A 300 -23.78 19.05 -25.97
CA CYS A 300 -23.45 20.47 -25.95
C CYS A 300 -24.20 21.27 -27.04
N LEU A 301 -25.40 21.77 -26.77
CA LEU A 301 -26.23 22.44 -27.79
C LEU A 301 -26.21 24.00 -27.75
N ASP A 302 -25.13 24.59 -27.25
CA ASP A 302 -24.99 26.07 -27.17
C ASP A 302 -24.86 26.75 -28.54
N TYR A 303 -24.81 28.10 -28.52
CA TYR A 303 -24.98 29.08 -29.61
C TYR A 303 -24.37 28.79 -31.01
N HIS A 304 -23.45 27.82 -31.18
CA HIS A 304 -22.78 27.52 -32.44
C HIS A 304 -22.99 26.09 -32.98
N VAL A 305 -24.20 25.52 -32.85
CA VAL A 305 -24.51 24.16 -33.34
C VAL A 305 -24.26 23.97 -34.84
N ASN A 306 -24.47 25.00 -35.67
CA ASN A 306 -24.16 24.90 -37.11
C ASN A 306 -22.68 24.60 -37.38
N ARG A 307 -21.76 25.21 -36.60
CA ARG A 307 -20.33 24.91 -36.70
C ARG A 307 -20.04 23.47 -36.27
N GLN A 308 -20.73 22.96 -35.25
CA GLN A 308 -20.57 21.57 -34.84
C GLN A 308 -20.95 20.60 -35.95
N ILE A 309 -22.04 20.89 -36.67
CA ILE A 309 -22.46 20.09 -37.82
C ILE A 309 -21.38 20.11 -38.90
N GLU A 310 -20.85 21.28 -39.27
CA GLU A 310 -19.78 21.40 -40.26
C GLU A 310 -18.53 20.60 -39.87
N CYS A 311 -18.10 20.68 -38.60
CA CYS A 311 -16.97 19.92 -38.08
C CYS A 311 -17.22 18.41 -38.12
N ALA A 312 -18.39 17.94 -37.67
CA ALA A 312 -18.74 16.53 -37.69
C ALA A 312 -18.95 15.98 -39.11
N GLU A 313 -19.44 16.78 -40.06
CA GLU A 313 -19.52 16.42 -41.49
C GLU A 313 -18.12 16.24 -42.10
N VAL A 314 -17.11 16.99 -41.64
CA VAL A 314 -15.71 16.76 -42.02
C VAL A 314 -15.21 15.42 -41.46
N TRP A 315 -15.51 15.10 -40.20
CA TRP A 315 -15.15 13.80 -39.61
C TRP A 315 -15.79 12.63 -40.34
N LEU A 316 -17.03 12.79 -40.80
CA LEU A 316 -17.77 11.76 -41.53
C LEU A 316 -17.08 11.37 -42.85
N LYS A 317 -16.35 12.29 -43.50
CA LYS A 317 -15.56 11.96 -44.70
C LYS A 317 -14.46 10.94 -44.42
N SER A 318 -13.89 10.96 -43.21
CA SER A 318 -12.86 10.01 -42.78
C SER A 318 -13.45 8.73 -42.20
N GLN A 319 -14.63 8.80 -41.58
CA GLN A 319 -15.33 7.65 -40.97
C GLN A 319 -16.79 7.58 -41.44
N PRO A 320 -17.05 7.22 -42.71
CA PRO A 320 -18.39 7.27 -43.29
C PRO A 320 -19.37 6.27 -42.67
N ASN A 321 -18.84 5.17 -42.14
CA ASN A 321 -19.63 4.08 -41.55
C ASN A 321 -19.57 4.07 -40.01
N ASN A 322 -19.29 5.20 -39.36
CA ASN A 322 -19.38 5.27 -37.90
C ASN A 322 -20.83 5.59 -37.49
N ALA A 323 -21.53 4.58 -36.96
CA ALA A 323 -22.93 4.69 -36.55
C ALA A 323 -23.15 5.78 -35.49
N GLN A 324 -22.23 5.93 -34.54
CA GLN A 324 -22.31 6.93 -33.47
C GLN A 324 -22.14 8.34 -34.02
N LEU A 325 -21.23 8.55 -34.96
CA LEU A 325 -21.03 9.84 -35.61
C LEU A 325 -22.27 10.27 -36.42
N LEU A 326 -22.85 9.34 -37.17
CA LEU A 326 -24.11 9.54 -37.90
C LEU A 326 -25.26 9.89 -36.94
N LEU A 327 -25.35 9.20 -35.80
CA LEU A 327 -26.34 9.50 -34.76
C LEU A 327 -26.16 10.90 -34.18
N THR A 328 -24.92 11.28 -33.83
CA THR A 328 -24.58 12.61 -33.33
C THR A 328 -24.95 13.70 -34.35
N LEU A 329 -24.58 13.53 -35.62
CA LEU A 329 -24.99 14.45 -36.71
C LEU A 329 -26.50 14.56 -36.83
N GLY A 330 -27.21 13.43 -36.77
CA GLY A 330 -28.67 13.40 -36.79
C GLY A 330 -29.30 14.20 -35.64
N LYS A 331 -28.77 14.07 -34.42
CA LYS A 331 -29.21 14.85 -33.25
C LYS A 331 -28.95 16.34 -33.41
N LEU A 332 -27.75 16.73 -33.86
CA LEU A 332 -27.39 18.13 -34.11
C LEU A 332 -28.28 18.75 -35.20
N CYS A 333 -28.51 18.05 -36.31
CA CYS A 333 -29.42 18.51 -37.37
C CYS A 333 -30.88 18.61 -36.88
N THR A 334 -31.33 17.72 -36.00
CA THR A 334 -32.66 17.78 -35.39
C THR A 334 -32.82 19.01 -34.48
N HIS A 335 -31.73 19.43 -33.82
CA HIS A 335 -31.72 20.65 -33.03
C HIS A 335 -31.79 21.91 -33.91
N CYS A 336 -31.04 21.96 -35.02
CA CYS A 336 -31.08 23.07 -35.98
C CYS A 336 -32.27 23.03 -36.96
N GLU A 337 -33.27 22.17 -36.74
CA GLU A 337 -34.46 22.02 -37.61
C GLU A 337 -34.14 21.66 -39.08
N LEU A 338 -32.98 21.03 -39.32
CA LEU A 338 -32.57 20.54 -40.63
C LEU A 338 -33.16 19.14 -40.89
N TRP A 339 -34.48 19.07 -40.97
CA TRP A 339 -35.25 17.81 -40.91
C TRP A 339 -34.82 16.74 -41.91
N GLY A 340 -34.62 17.10 -43.18
CA GLY A 340 -34.23 16.14 -44.22
C GLY A 340 -32.83 15.55 -44.00
N LYS A 341 -31.86 16.39 -43.57
CA LYS A 341 -30.52 15.92 -43.21
C LYS A 341 -30.56 15.05 -41.95
N ALA A 342 -31.33 15.47 -40.94
CA ALA A 342 -31.50 14.73 -39.70
C ALA A 342 -32.04 13.33 -39.97
N GLN A 343 -33.10 13.20 -40.77
CA GLN A 343 -33.68 11.91 -41.12
C GLN A 343 -32.65 11.02 -41.83
N ASN A 344 -31.97 11.54 -42.85
CA ASN A 344 -30.97 10.79 -43.61
C ASN A 344 -29.83 10.27 -42.73
N TYR A 345 -29.27 11.11 -41.85
CA TYR A 345 -28.18 10.69 -40.97
C TYR A 345 -28.63 9.65 -39.93
N LEU A 346 -29.83 9.79 -39.36
CA LEU A 346 -30.36 8.85 -38.38
C LEU A 346 -30.73 7.49 -39.01
N GLU A 347 -31.31 7.48 -40.21
CA GLU A 347 -31.57 6.25 -40.96
C GLU A 347 -30.27 5.56 -41.41
N ALA A 348 -29.27 6.34 -41.83
CA ALA A 348 -27.94 5.81 -42.14
C ALA A 348 -27.28 5.19 -40.90
N SER A 349 -27.37 5.84 -39.73
CA SER A 349 -26.88 5.30 -38.45
C SER A 349 -27.47 3.92 -38.15
N LEU A 350 -28.80 3.78 -38.26
CA LEU A 350 -29.49 2.50 -38.05
C LEU A 350 -29.13 1.43 -39.08
N SER A 351 -28.84 1.85 -40.31
CA SER A 351 -28.42 0.93 -41.39
C SER A 351 -27.03 0.36 -41.14
N VAL A 352 -26.16 1.11 -40.45
CA VAL A 352 -24.83 0.65 -40.02
C VAL A 352 -24.97 -0.24 -38.78
N GLU A 353 -25.57 0.28 -37.71
CA GLU A 353 -25.74 -0.44 -36.44
C GLU A 353 -27.11 -0.12 -35.81
N PRO A 354 -28.02 -1.12 -35.73
CA PRO A 354 -29.30 -0.94 -35.05
C PRO A 354 -29.10 -0.63 -33.56
N SER A 355 -29.48 0.58 -33.14
CA SER A 355 -29.35 1.06 -31.77
C SER A 355 -30.66 1.65 -31.26
N TYR A 356 -31.00 1.37 -30.01
CA TYR A 356 -32.18 1.97 -29.35
C TYR A 356 -32.07 3.51 -29.31
N LYS A 357 -30.86 4.05 -29.15
CA LYS A 357 -30.61 5.51 -29.14
C LYS A 357 -30.95 6.14 -30.49
N ALA A 358 -30.65 5.46 -31.59
CA ALA A 358 -30.95 5.93 -32.94
C ALA A 358 -32.44 5.82 -33.28
N HIS A 359 -33.11 4.75 -32.86
CA HIS A 359 -34.57 4.64 -32.96
C HIS A 359 -35.29 5.73 -32.14
N PHE A 360 -34.82 6.00 -30.93
CA PHE A 360 -35.37 7.06 -30.09
C PHE A 360 -35.22 8.44 -30.74
N ALA A 361 -34.04 8.74 -31.31
CA ALA A 361 -33.82 10.00 -32.03
C ALA A 361 -34.73 10.14 -33.27
N LEU A 362 -34.94 9.07 -34.05
CA LEU A 362 -35.90 9.08 -35.17
C LEU A 362 -37.34 9.26 -34.72
N ALA A 363 -37.71 8.67 -33.57
CA ALA A 363 -39.04 8.84 -33.02
C ALA A 363 -39.29 10.31 -32.66
N GLN A 364 -38.36 10.94 -31.92
CA GLN A 364 -38.42 12.36 -31.59
C GLN A 364 -38.46 13.27 -32.83
N LEU A 365 -37.68 12.94 -33.87
CA LEU A 365 -37.72 13.65 -35.14
C LEU A 365 -39.11 13.55 -35.80
N ASN A 366 -39.69 12.35 -35.85
CA ASN A 366 -41.01 12.12 -36.45
C ASN A 366 -42.14 12.79 -35.65
N GLU A 367 -42.02 12.89 -34.32
CA GLU A 367 -42.96 13.67 -33.50
C GLU A 367 -42.94 15.14 -33.88
N LYS A 368 -41.75 15.74 -34.02
CA LYS A 368 -41.62 17.15 -34.46
C LYS A 368 -42.18 17.37 -35.87
N LEU A 369 -42.17 16.34 -36.73
CA LEU A 369 -42.75 16.37 -38.07
C LEU A 369 -44.25 16.04 -38.12
N GLY A 370 -44.90 15.77 -36.97
CA GLY A 370 -46.32 15.41 -36.89
C GLY A 370 -46.64 13.99 -37.37
N LYS A 371 -45.64 13.14 -37.59
CA LYS A 371 -45.80 11.76 -38.08
C LYS A 371 -45.89 10.76 -36.91
N HIS A 372 -46.96 10.86 -36.13
CA HIS A 372 -47.12 10.14 -34.86
C HIS A 372 -47.09 8.61 -35.00
N GLU A 373 -47.66 8.03 -36.07
CA GLU A 373 -47.63 6.58 -36.28
C GLU A 373 -46.22 6.04 -36.50
N LEU A 374 -45.40 6.75 -37.27
CA LEU A 374 -44.00 6.41 -37.50
C LEU A 374 -43.16 6.58 -36.23
N ALA A 375 -43.42 7.65 -35.46
CA ALA A 375 -42.79 7.85 -34.17
C ALA A 375 -43.06 6.67 -33.20
N MET A 376 -44.32 6.25 -33.07
CA MET A 376 -44.71 5.11 -32.24
C MET A 376 -44.04 3.80 -32.67
N SER A 377 -43.94 3.56 -33.98
CA SER A 377 -43.23 2.39 -34.52
C SER A 377 -41.75 2.38 -34.11
N HIS A 378 -41.08 3.54 -34.19
CA HIS A 378 -39.69 3.66 -33.76
C HIS A 378 -39.50 3.54 -32.25
N TYR A 379 -40.41 4.08 -31.43
CA TYR A 379 -40.38 3.87 -29.98
C TYR A 379 -40.49 2.38 -29.61
N ASN A 380 -41.44 1.66 -30.23
CA ASN A 380 -41.60 0.22 -29.98
C ASN A 380 -40.36 -0.58 -30.36
N LYS A 381 -39.75 -0.31 -31.52
CA LYS A 381 -38.49 -0.94 -31.95
C LYS A 381 -37.32 -0.61 -31.02
N GLY A 382 -37.21 0.65 -30.59
CA GLY A 382 -36.20 1.08 -29.63
C GLY A 382 -36.34 0.37 -28.29
N LEU A 383 -37.57 0.23 -27.79
CA LEU A 383 -37.88 -0.50 -26.56
C LEU A 383 -37.54 -1.99 -26.67
N GLU A 384 -37.88 -2.64 -27.79
CA GLU A 384 -37.55 -4.04 -28.03
C GLU A 384 -36.02 -4.28 -28.01
N LEU A 385 -35.24 -3.40 -28.64
CA LEU A 385 -33.78 -3.48 -28.61
C LEU A 385 -33.20 -3.24 -27.21
N CYS A 386 -33.76 -2.28 -26.47
CA CYS A 386 -33.34 -2.00 -25.10
C CYS A 386 -33.60 -3.21 -24.18
N LEU A 387 -34.77 -3.85 -24.30
CA LEU A 387 -35.11 -5.06 -23.54
C LEU A 387 -34.18 -6.23 -23.87
N LYS A 388 -33.81 -6.40 -25.14
CA LYS A 388 -32.85 -7.45 -25.56
C LYS A 388 -31.43 -7.24 -25.02
N GLN A 389 -31.04 -6.02 -24.66
CA GLN A 389 -29.73 -5.72 -24.06
C GLN A 389 -29.71 -5.90 -22.53
N LEU A 390 -30.89 -5.95 -21.89
CA LEU A 390 -31.04 -6.12 -20.44
C LEU A 390 -31.11 -7.60 -20.00
N ILE A 391 -31.41 -8.50 -20.93
CA ILE A 391 -31.44 -9.96 -20.76
C ILE A 391 -30.08 -10.50 -21.19
#